data_AF-X1RQA3-F1
#
_entry.id   AF-X1RQA3-F1
#
_cell.length_a   1.000
_cell.length_b   1.000
_cell.length_c   1.000
_cell.angle_alpha   90.00
_cell.angle_beta   90.00
_cell.angle_gamma   90.00
#
_symmetry.space_group_name_H-M   'P 1'
#
loop_
_entity.id
_entity.type
_entity.pdbx_description
1 polymer ?
#
loop_
_entity_poly.entity_id
_entity_poly.type
_entity_poly.pdbx_seq_one_letter_code
_entity_poly.pdbx_strand_id
1 'polypeptide(L)'
;TRRILTMGMFHKHYHEILHQLVRLGLETRERDAIFKLLELYIYYGKVYPKAADIADQAYISKRTFWRAIGKLREMGVVEVINRYIKHKQISNLYRLDKLVVVLGCYLAEHGHDIGKWGLDLVCFFKHFWRQIWDADINLSLIAPIKLLSAGGGVMK
;
A
#
# COMPACT_ATOMS: atom_id res chain seq x y z
N THR A 1 -17.15 7.05 5.18
CA THR A 1 -16.13 6.05 4.80
C THR A 1 -14.81 6.45 5.42
N ARG A 2 -14.17 5.58 6.20
CA ARG A 2 -12.88 5.85 6.88
C ARG A 2 -11.74 5.78 5.85
N ARG A 3 -11.46 6.89 5.15
CA ARG A 3 -10.38 6.97 4.14
C ARG A 3 -9.28 7.92 4.64
N ILE A 4 -8.04 7.42 4.72
CA ILE A 4 -6.85 8.21 5.09
C ILE A 4 -6.44 9.12 3.92
N LEU A 5 -6.54 8.58 2.70
CA LEU A 5 -6.25 9.31 1.47
C LEU A 5 -7.51 9.34 0.62
N THR A 6 -7.97 10.54 0.30
CA THR A 6 -9.01 10.76 -0.71
C THR A 6 -8.37 10.98 -2.08
N MET A 7 -9.15 10.85 -3.16
CA MET A 7 -8.64 11.08 -4.51
C MET A 7 -8.10 12.51 -4.69
N GLY A 8 -8.82 13.50 -4.14
CA GLY A 8 -8.39 14.90 -4.17
C GLY A 8 -7.04 15.10 -3.45
N MET A 9 -6.85 14.48 -2.29
CA MET A 9 -5.56 14.53 -1.58
C MET A 9 -4.44 13.83 -2.34
N PHE A 10 -4.71 12.66 -2.91
CA PHE A 10 -3.73 11.87 -3.63
C PHE A 10 -3.14 12.63 -4.83
N HIS A 11 -3.96 13.39 -5.54
CA HIS A 11 -3.48 14.25 -6.63
C HIS A 11 -2.86 15.55 -6.12
N LYS A 12 -3.44 16.17 -5.07
CA LYS A 12 -2.90 17.42 -4.49
C LYS A 12 -1.48 17.25 -3.95
N HIS A 13 -1.19 16.09 -3.34
CA HIS A 13 0.10 15.79 -2.70
C HIS A 13 0.94 14.80 -3.52
N TYR A 14 0.83 14.91 -4.85
CA TYR A 14 1.52 14.05 -5.80
C TYR A 14 3.03 13.96 -5.53
N HIS A 15 3.68 15.11 -5.33
CA HIS A 15 5.13 15.19 -5.18
C HIS A 15 5.61 14.54 -3.88
N GLU A 16 4.90 14.74 -2.78
CA GLU A 16 5.21 14.16 -1.48
C GLU A 16 5.01 12.65 -1.48
N ILE A 17 3.95 12.17 -2.13
CA ILE A 17 3.71 10.73 -2.31
C ILE A 17 4.85 10.11 -3.13
N LEU A 18 5.22 10.72 -4.26
CA LEU A 18 6.34 10.25 -5.05
C LEU A 18 7.66 10.25 -4.29
N HIS A 19 7.91 11.28 -3.47
CA HIS A 19 9.09 11.36 -2.63
C HIS A 19 9.13 10.23 -1.61
N GLN A 20 8.00 9.92 -0.97
CA GLN A 20 7.93 8.78 -0.05
C GLN A 20 8.11 7.45 -0.77
N LEU A 21 7.61 7.29 -2.00
CA LEU A 21 7.88 6.10 -2.80
C LEU A 21 9.37 5.95 -3.16
N VAL A 22 10.12 7.05 -3.35
CA VAL A 22 11.59 7.00 -3.49
C VAL A 22 12.24 6.50 -2.20
N ARG A 23 11.79 6.98 -1.03
CA ARG A 23 12.30 6.52 0.27
C ARG A 23 12.03 5.04 0.52
N LEU A 24 11.01 4.48 -0.11
CA LEU A 24 10.71 3.05 -0.16
C LEU A 24 11.55 2.29 -1.21
N GLY A 25 12.56 2.92 -1.82
CA GLY A 25 13.50 2.26 -2.74
C GLY A 25 12.97 2.03 -4.16
N LEU A 26 11.89 2.72 -4.55
CA LEU A 26 11.33 2.60 -5.90
C LEU A 26 12.02 3.57 -6.89
N GLU A 27 12.41 3.03 -8.04
CA GLU A 27 12.90 3.80 -9.18
C GLU A 27 11.74 4.54 -9.88
N THR A 28 12.04 5.54 -10.72
CA THR A 28 11.02 6.36 -11.44
C THR A 28 9.91 5.52 -12.08
N ARG A 29 10.25 4.56 -12.94
CA ARG A 29 9.25 3.72 -13.63
C ARG A 29 8.46 2.80 -12.68
N GLU A 30 9.04 2.45 -11.54
CA GLU A 30 8.35 1.64 -10.52
C GLU A 30 7.34 2.48 -9.76
N ARG A 31 7.70 3.74 -9.47
CA ARG A 31 6.81 4.71 -8.82
C ARG A 31 5.56 4.95 -9.64
N ASP A 32 5.69 5.13 -10.96
CA ASP A 32 4.55 5.33 -11.85
C ASP A 32 3.55 4.15 -11.80
N ALA A 33 4.08 2.93 -11.77
CA ALA A 33 3.29 1.70 -11.66
C ALA A 33 2.51 1.63 -10.33
N ILE A 34 3.20 1.91 -9.22
CA ILE A 34 2.62 1.88 -7.88
C ILE A 34 1.64 3.03 -7.70
N PHE A 35 1.90 4.18 -8.30
CA PHE A 35 1.00 5.31 -8.31
C PHE A 35 -0.32 4.97 -9.00
N LYS A 36 -0.28 4.30 -10.17
CA LYS A 36 -1.49 3.83 -10.86
C LYS A 36 -2.27 2.79 -10.06
N LEU A 37 -1.56 1.87 -9.40
CA LEU A 37 -2.20 0.90 -8.52
C LEU A 37 -2.87 1.57 -7.30
N LEU A 38 -2.23 2.57 -6.70
CA LEU A 38 -2.78 3.37 -5.60
C LEU A 38 -4.00 4.18 -6.04
N GLU A 39 -3.98 4.78 -7.23
CA GLU A 39 -5.10 5.52 -7.81
C GLU A 39 -6.36 4.66 -7.88
N LEU A 40 -6.24 3.44 -8.43
CA LEU A 40 -7.35 2.47 -8.50
C LEU A 40 -7.84 2.08 -7.10
N TYR A 41 -6.92 1.82 -6.16
CA TYR A 41 -7.28 1.45 -4.79
C TYR A 41 -7.99 2.58 -4.05
N ILE A 42 -7.55 3.82 -4.19
CA ILE A 42 -8.14 4.98 -3.50
C ILE A 42 -9.53 5.29 -4.05
N TYR A 43 -9.71 5.14 -5.36
CA TYR A 43 -10.99 5.39 -6.00
C TYR A 43 -12.02 4.31 -5.66
N TYR A 44 -11.69 3.04 -5.93
CA TYR A 44 -12.62 1.91 -5.86
C TYR A 44 -12.53 1.08 -4.57
N GLY A 45 -11.48 1.24 -3.76
CA GLY A 45 -11.18 0.36 -2.64
C GLY A 45 -10.47 -0.93 -3.09
N LYS A 46 -10.90 -2.09 -2.56
CA LYS A 46 -10.30 -3.39 -2.91
C LYS A 46 -10.57 -3.73 -4.38
N VAL A 47 -9.52 -3.67 -5.20
CA VAL A 47 -9.56 -3.97 -6.64
C VAL A 47 -8.59 -5.10 -7.02
N TYR A 48 -8.87 -5.76 -8.15
CA TYR A 48 -8.14 -6.95 -8.62
C TYR A 48 -7.57 -6.77 -10.04
N PRO A 49 -6.85 -5.66 -10.34
CA PRO A 49 -6.39 -5.38 -11.69
C PRO A 49 -5.40 -6.45 -12.16
N LYS A 50 -5.40 -6.78 -13.45
CA LYS A 50 -4.33 -7.62 -13.98
C LYS A 50 -3.05 -6.80 -14.01
N ALA A 51 -1.93 -7.44 -13.70
CA ALA A 51 -0.61 -6.80 -13.78
C ALA A 51 -0.29 -6.26 -15.19
N ALA A 52 -0.85 -6.87 -16.24
CA ALA A 52 -0.73 -6.39 -17.62
C ALA A 52 -1.41 -5.02 -17.79
N ASP A 53 -2.64 -4.89 -17.31
CA ASP A 53 -3.45 -3.68 -17.45
C ASP A 53 -2.79 -2.48 -16.73
N ILE A 54 -2.24 -2.69 -15.53
CA ILE A 54 -1.51 -1.64 -14.81
C ILE A 54 -0.22 -1.26 -15.54
N ALA A 55 0.54 -2.26 -15.99
CA ALA A 55 1.80 -2.01 -16.68
C ALA A 55 1.56 -1.22 -17.98
N ASP A 56 0.50 -1.54 -18.71
CA ASP A 56 0.09 -0.83 -19.92
C ASP A 56 -0.33 0.62 -19.61
N GLN A 57 -1.19 0.85 -18.61
CA GLN A 57 -1.61 2.18 -18.17
C GLN A 57 -0.45 3.06 -17.69
N ALA A 58 0.59 2.46 -17.12
CA ALA A 58 1.80 3.15 -16.67
C ALA A 58 2.89 3.23 -17.77
N TYR A 59 2.64 2.73 -18.98
CA TYR A 59 3.62 2.67 -20.08
C TYR A 59 4.94 1.98 -19.70
N ILE A 60 4.86 0.87 -18.96
CA ILE A 60 6.00 0.07 -18.50
C ILE A 60 5.84 -1.42 -18.81
N SER A 61 6.92 -2.18 -18.62
CA SER A 61 6.86 -3.63 -18.72
C SER A 61 6.21 -4.27 -17.49
N LYS A 62 5.54 -5.42 -17.69
CA LYS A 62 5.06 -6.27 -16.59
C LYS A 62 6.17 -6.65 -15.61
N ARG A 63 7.39 -6.83 -16.10
CA ARG A 63 8.56 -7.16 -15.27
C ARG A 63 8.89 -6.02 -14.31
N THR A 64 8.84 -4.77 -14.78
CA THR A 64 9.04 -3.58 -13.96
C THR A 64 7.97 -3.46 -12.88
N PHE A 65 6.70 -3.68 -13.23
CA PHE A 65 5.61 -3.71 -12.24
C PHE A 65 5.85 -4.77 -11.15
N TRP A 66 6.20 -6.00 -11.56
CA TRP A 66 6.48 -7.07 -10.60
C TRP A 66 7.72 -6.82 -9.74
N ARG A 67 8.75 -6.15 -10.27
CA ARG A 67 9.92 -5.72 -9.50
C ARG A 67 9.53 -4.70 -8.43
N ALA A 68 8.70 -3.71 -8.78
CA ALA A 68 8.17 -2.73 -7.83
C ALA A 68 7.36 -3.41 -6.71
N ILE A 69 6.43 -4.30 -7.08
CA ILE A 69 5.64 -5.08 -6.13
C ILE A 69 6.54 -5.96 -5.25
N GLY A 70 7.58 -6.60 -5.83
CA GLY A 70 8.55 -7.40 -5.08
C GLY A 70 9.21 -6.62 -3.95
N LYS A 71 9.77 -5.43 -4.27
CA LYS A 71 10.37 -4.53 -3.27
C LYS A 71 9.39 -4.18 -2.14
N LEU A 72 8.17 -3.80 -2.49
CA LEU A 72 7.14 -3.45 -1.51
C LEU A 72 6.67 -4.64 -0.66
N ARG A 73 6.64 -5.84 -1.23
CA ARG A 73 6.31 -7.07 -0.51
C ARG A 73 7.43 -7.49 0.44
N GLU A 74 8.69 -7.39 0.03
CA GLU A 74 9.85 -7.70 0.87
C GLU A 74 9.90 -6.80 2.11
N MET A 75 9.50 -5.53 1.99
CA MET A 75 9.34 -4.61 3.12
C MET A 75 8.05 -4.84 3.93
N GLY A 76 7.16 -5.74 3.50
CA GLY A 76 5.90 -6.02 4.16
C GLY A 76 4.85 -4.89 4.08
N VAL A 77 4.99 -3.94 3.13
CA VAL A 77 4.04 -2.80 2.95
C VAL A 77 2.93 -3.07 1.94
N VAL A 78 3.10 -4.07 1.09
CA VAL A 78 2.07 -4.57 0.19
C VAL A 78 1.97 -6.08 0.32
N GLU A 79 0.74 -6.60 0.32
CA GLU A 79 0.50 -8.04 0.19
C GLU A 79 -0.16 -8.35 -1.16
N VAL A 80 0.21 -9.48 -1.73
CA VAL A 80 -0.37 -9.98 -2.99
C VAL A 80 -0.95 -11.34 -2.74
N ILE A 81 -2.27 -11.45 -2.94
CA ILE A 81 -3.01 -12.70 -2.76
C ILE A 81 -3.49 -13.16 -4.13
N ASN A 82 -2.94 -14.30 -4.59
CA ASN A 82 -3.33 -14.91 -5.85
C ASN A 82 -4.76 -15.46 -5.74
N ARG A 83 -5.60 -15.18 -6.74
CA ARG A 83 -6.96 -15.71 -6.82
C ARG A 83 -7.06 -16.80 -7.85
N TYR A 84 -7.73 -17.89 -7.48
CA TYR A 84 -7.90 -19.06 -8.33
C TYR A 84 -9.38 -19.40 -8.56
N ILE A 85 -9.69 -19.89 -9.76
CA ILE A 85 -10.94 -20.58 -10.08
C ILE A 85 -10.57 -21.91 -10.73
N LYS A 86 -11.08 -23.03 -10.19
CA LYS A 86 -10.81 -24.39 -10.72
C LYS A 86 -9.31 -24.61 -11.02
N HIS A 87 -8.45 -24.27 -10.06
CA HIS A 87 -6.97 -24.35 -10.14
C HIS A 87 -6.28 -23.42 -11.14
N LYS A 88 -7.01 -22.57 -11.89
CA LYS A 88 -6.42 -21.54 -12.75
C LYS A 88 -6.35 -20.21 -12.00
N GLN A 89 -5.17 -19.59 -11.97
CA GLN A 89 -5.02 -18.24 -11.44
C GLN A 89 -5.73 -17.24 -12.37
N ILE A 90 -6.65 -16.45 -11.83
CA ILE A 90 -7.47 -15.52 -12.62
C ILE A 90 -7.06 -14.05 -12.42
N SER A 91 -6.56 -13.70 -11.23
CA SER A 91 -6.15 -12.34 -10.88
C SER A 91 -5.38 -12.33 -9.56
N ASN A 92 -4.96 -11.13 -9.14
CA ASN A 92 -4.35 -10.89 -7.84
C ASN A 92 -5.15 -9.83 -7.09
N LEU A 93 -5.30 -10.02 -5.79
CA LEU A 93 -5.67 -8.96 -4.87
C LEU A 93 -4.38 -8.30 -4.36
N TYR A 94 -4.30 -6.98 -4.50
CA TYR A 94 -3.22 -6.17 -3.92
C TYR A 94 -3.77 -5.47 -2.67
N ARG A 95 -3.31 -5.87 -1.49
CA ARG A 95 -3.60 -5.13 -0.25
C ARG A 95 -2.59 -4.00 -0.10
N LEU A 96 -3.08 -2.77 -0.21
CA LEU A 96 -2.29 -1.54 -0.12
C LEU A 96 -2.50 -0.80 1.20
N ASP A 97 -3.27 -1.39 2.12
CA ASP A 97 -3.67 -0.82 3.39
C ASP A 97 -2.48 -0.22 4.16
N LYS A 98 -1.42 -1.01 4.38
CA LYS A 98 -0.21 -0.52 5.08
C LYS A 98 0.48 0.59 4.30
N LEU A 99 0.62 0.46 2.98
CA LEU A 99 1.19 1.51 2.13
C LEU A 99 0.41 2.83 2.27
N VAL A 100 -0.92 2.79 2.26
CA VAL A 100 -1.77 3.97 2.45
C VAL A 100 -1.56 4.60 3.83
N VAL A 101 -1.40 3.82 4.89
CA VAL A 101 -1.07 4.34 6.23
C VAL A 101 0.31 4.98 6.26
N VAL A 102 1.31 4.33 5.65
CA VAL A 102 2.68 4.86 5.52
C VAL A 102 2.69 6.21 4.80
N LEU A 103 1.95 6.31 3.68
CA LEU A 103 1.81 7.56 2.94
C LEU A 103 1.06 8.61 3.76
N GLY A 104 -0.02 8.23 4.45
CA GLY A 104 -0.77 9.14 5.32
C GLY A 104 0.08 9.72 6.45
N CYS A 105 0.85 8.88 7.15
CA CYS A 105 1.77 9.33 8.18
C CYS A 105 2.81 10.30 7.63
N TYR A 106 3.42 9.96 6.48
CA TYR A 106 4.39 10.83 5.85
C TYR A 106 3.80 12.21 5.52
N LEU A 107 2.59 12.25 4.95
CA LEU A 107 1.91 13.51 4.65
C LEU A 107 1.61 14.32 5.91
N ALA A 108 1.15 13.67 6.99
CA ALA A 108 0.88 14.33 8.27
C ALA A 108 2.14 14.94 8.89
N GLU A 109 3.29 14.24 8.84
CA GLU A 109 4.57 14.77 9.31
C GLU A 109 5.05 15.99 8.52
N HIS A 110 4.57 16.14 7.28
CA HIS A 110 4.86 17.30 6.41
C HIS A 110 3.76 18.37 6.49
N GLY A 111 2.86 18.29 7.48
CA GLY A 111 1.85 19.31 7.76
C GLY A 111 0.61 19.23 6.88
N HIS A 112 0.36 18.12 6.19
CA HIS A 112 -0.85 17.93 5.39
C HIS A 112 -1.97 17.30 6.22
N ASP A 113 -3.18 17.85 6.08
CA ASP A 113 -4.36 17.32 6.76
C ASP A 113 -4.82 15.99 6.14
N ILE A 114 -4.70 14.91 6.91
CA ILE A 114 -5.16 13.55 6.58
C ILE A 114 -6.51 13.18 7.19
N GLY A 115 -7.20 14.17 7.74
CA GLY A 115 -8.47 14.03 8.43
C GLY A 115 -8.32 13.36 9.81
N LYS A 116 -9.32 13.57 10.67
CA LYS A 116 -9.33 13.08 12.05
C LYS A 116 -9.02 11.59 12.16
N TRP A 117 -9.66 10.75 11.34
CA TRP A 117 -9.45 9.31 11.41
C TRP A 117 -8.05 8.87 10.98
N GLY A 118 -7.48 9.52 9.96
CA GLY A 118 -6.09 9.29 9.57
C GLY A 118 -5.13 9.66 10.69
N LEU A 119 -5.37 10.81 11.33
CA LEU A 119 -4.58 11.28 12.47
C LEU A 119 -4.68 10.30 13.65
N ASP A 120 -5.88 9.88 14.03
CA ASP A 120 -6.10 8.90 15.11
C ASP A 120 -5.31 7.60 14.86
N LEU A 121 -5.28 7.14 13.59
CA LEU A 121 -4.56 5.94 13.18
C LEU A 121 -3.03 6.11 13.24
N VAL A 122 -2.52 7.27 12.83
CA VAL A 122 -1.09 7.57 12.91
C VAL A 122 -0.65 7.70 14.36
N CYS A 123 -1.43 8.43 15.17
CA CYS A 123 -1.19 8.65 16.60
C CYS A 123 -1.36 7.39 17.45
N PHE A 124 -2.08 6.37 16.95
CA PHE A 124 -2.15 5.05 17.60
C PHE A 124 -0.76 4.45 17.83
N PHE A 125 0.19 4.69 16.92
CA PHE A 125 1.56 4.22 17.08
C PHE A 125 2.43 5.27 17.77
N LYS A 126 2.80 5.03 19.04
CA LYS A 126 3.71 5.93 19.81
C LYS A 126 5.04 6.21 19.10
N HIS A 127 5.57 5.21 18.39
CA HIS A 127 6.74 5.35 17.51
C HIS A 127 6.41 4.77 16.14
N PHE A 128 5.59 5.49 15.36
CA PHE A 128 5.04 5.02 14.08
C PHE A 128 6.07 4.30 13.19
N TRP A 129 7.16 4.98 12.81
CA TRP A 129 8.19 4.42 11.93
C TRP A 129 8.96 3.23 12.50
N ARG A 130 8.91 3.00 13.81
CA ARG A 130 9.51 1.81 14.42
C ARG A 130 8.54 0.62 14.44
N GLN A 131 7.24 0.89 14.47
CA GLN A 131 6.20 -0.11 14.73
C GLN A 131 5.42 -0.52 13.47
N ILE A 132 5.31 0.35 12.47
CA ILE A 132 4.46 0.12 11.30
C ILE A 132 4.93 -1.08 10.47
N TRP A 133 6.24 -1.35 10.43
CA TRP A 133 6.82 -2.44 9.64
C TRP A 133 6.32 -3.82 10.13
N ASP A 134 6.23 -3.99 11.46
CA ASP A 134 5.78 -5.22 12.10
C ASP A 134 4.25 -5.30 12.29
N ALA A 135 3.52 -4.24 12.00
CA ALA A 135 2.07 -4.21 12.16
C ALA A 135 1.36 -4.93 11.00
N ASP A 136 0.26 -5.64 11.25
CA ASP A 136 -0.70 -5.97 10.18
C ASP A 136 -1.72 -4.84 10.09
N ILE A 137 -1.91 -4.32 8.88
CA ILE A 137 -2.82 -3.21 8.62
C ILE A 137 -3.92 -3.71 7.71
N ASN A 138 -5.15 -3.56 8.18
CA ASN A 138 -6.34 -3.85 7.41
C ASN A 138 -7.36 -2.73 7.62
N LEU A 139 -7.42 -1.79 6.69
CA LEU A 139 -8.32 -0.64 6.75
C LEU A 139 -9.79 -1.02 6.54
N SER A 140 -10.07 -2.28 6.17
CA SER A 140 -11.44 -2.81 6.18
C SER A 140 -11.91 -3.29 7.56
N LEU A 141 -11.02 -3.36 8.56
CA LEU A 141 -11.37 -3.66 9.95
C LEU A 141 -11.53 -2.36 10.77
N ILE A 142 -12.24 -2.46 11.89
CA ILE A 142 -12.59 -1.31 12.74
C ILE A 142 -11.34 -0.69 13.41
N ALA A 143 -10.25 -1.45 13.56
CA ALA A 143 -8.95 -1.00 14.05
C ALA A 143 -7.82 -1.77 13.32
N PRO A 144 -6.64 -1.15 13.11
CA PRO A 144 -5.45 -1.87 12.67
C PRO A 144 -5.08 -2.90 13.75
N ILE A 145 -5.06 -4.18 13.39
CA ILE A 145 -4.75 -5.24 14.34
C ILE A 145 -3.25 -5.48 14.28
N LYS A 146 -2.52 -5.14 15.34
CA LYS A 146 -1.15 -5.63 15.52
C LYS A 146 -1.21 -7.14 15.78
N LEU A 147 -1.10 -7.96 14.73
CA LEU A 147 -0.88 -9.39 14.91
C LEU A 147 0.54 -9.58 15.44
N LEU A 148 0.70 -10.46 16.43
CA LEU A 148 2.01 -10.92 16.85
C LEU A 148 2.70 -11.50 15.62
N SER A 149 3.94 -11.08 15.36
CA SER A 149 4.82 -11.71 14.37
C SER A 149 4.63 -13.22 14.51
N ALA A 150 4.18 -13.86 13.43
CA ALA A 150 4.17 -15.31 13.35
C ALA A 150 5.65 -15.74 13.31
N GLY A 151 6.29 -15.74 14.47
CA GLY A 151 7.55 -16.39 14.71
C GLY A 151 7.36 -17.84 14.30
N GLY A 152 8.21 -18.28 13.38
CA GLY A 152 8.20 -19.63 12.86
C GLY A 152 8.21 -20.65 14.01
N GLY A 153 7.08 -21.30 14.20
CA GLY A 153 7.02 -22.62 14.82
C GLY A 153 7.08 -23.64 13.71
N VAL A 154 8.28 -24.15 13.42
CA VAL A 154 8.40 -25.48 12.79
C VAL A 154 7.95 -26.51 13.83
N MET A 155 7.13 -27.45 13.38
CA MET A 155 6.50 -28.56 14.11
C MET A 155 7.38 -29.24 15.17
N LYS A 156 6.78 -29.54 16.32
CA LYS A 156 6.54 -30.92 16.80
C LYS A 156 5.22 -30.97 17.58
#